data_AF-A0A2H0PC98-F1
#
_entry.id   AF-A0A2H0PC98-F1
#
_cell.length_a   1.000
_cell.length_b   1.000
_cell.length_c   1.000
_cell.angle_alpha   90.00
_cell.angle_beta   90.00
_cell.angle_gamma   90.00
#
_symmetry.space_group_name_H-M   'P 1'
#
loop_
_entity.id
_entity.type
_entity.pdbx_description
1 polymer ?
#
loop_
_entity_poly.entity_id
_entity_poly.type
_entity_poly.pdbx_seq_one_letter_code
_entity_poly.pdbx_strand_id
1 'polypeptide(L)'
;MLLSVCALFPPSAAAQSICAAAKIELGQEAALEREGFTATLSMTNNLADQALTGVRIELIVKDEQGNAAESLFFANVTSLEGTSAIDGTGTIQPSGTAKTRWLIIPSPG
;
A
#
# COMPACT_ATOMS: atom_id res chain seq x y z
N MET A 1 9.96 61.18 3.17
CA MET A 1 9.75 60.17 4.22
C MET A 1 9.29 58.90 3.51
N LEU A 2 10.26 58.08 3.12
CA LEU A 2 10.07 56.76 2.49
C LEU A 2 9.61 55.76 3.55
N LEU A 3 8.59 54.95 3.27
CA LEU A 3 8.39 53.61 3.83
C LEU A 3 7.28 52.93 3.00
N SER A 4 7.65 52.13 2.00
CA SER A 4 8.02 50.71 2.06
C SER A 4 6.80 49.78 1.95
N VAL A 5 6.71 49.11 0.81
CA VAL A 5 5.73 48.09 0.43
C VAL A 5 5.96 46.83 1.27
N CYS A 6 4.91 46.23 1.82
CA CYS A 6 4.95 44.87 2.35
C CYS A 6 3.94 44.02 1.58
N ALA A 7 4.44 43.21 0.66
CA ALA A 7 3.68 42.23 -0.09
C ALA A 7 3.21 41.13 0.87
N LEU A 8 1.90 41.05 1.09
CA LEU A 8 1.24 39.92 1.75
C LEU A 8 1.17 38.75 0.77
N PHE A 9 2.27 38.05 0.59
CA PHE A 9 2.28 36.75 -0.08
C PHE A 9 1.96 35.69 0.98
N PRO A 10 0.82 34.96 0.90
CA PRO A 10 0.54 33.90 1.84
C PRO A 10 1.58 32.77 1.68
N PRO A 11 2.04 32.15 2.78
CA PRO A 11 2.96 31.05 2.71
C PRO A 11 2.26 29.86 2.04
N SER A 12 2.79 29.38 0.90
CA SER A 12 2.39 28.10 0.33
C SER A 12 2.60 27.01 1.38
N ALA A 13 1.52 26.35 1.78
CA ALA A 13 1.59 25.16 2.62
C ALA A 13 2.40 24.10 1.87
N ALA A 14 3.61 23.83 2.35
CA ALA A 14 4.43 22.74 1.87
C ALA A 14 3.69 21.43 2.18
N ALA A 15 3.22 20.73 1.15
CA ALA A 15 2.70 19.38 1.29
C ALA A 15 3.84 18.49 1.81
N GLN A 16 3.81 18.17 3.10
CA GLN A 16 4.78 17.27 3.71
C GLN A 16 4.49 15.86 3.22
N SER A 17 5.23 15.40 2.21
CA SER A 17 5.18 14.02 1.75
C SER A 17 5.72 13.10 2.85
N ILE A 18 4.86 12.22 3.36
CA ILE A 18 5.16 11.27 4.43
C ILE A 18 5.76 9.99 3.82
N CYS A 19 6.87 9.51 4.38
CA CYS A 19 7.47 8.22 4.03
C CYS A 19 6.89 7.10 4.92
N ALA A 20 6.14 6.18 4.33
CA ALA A 20 5.77 4.92 4.96
C ALA A 20 6.75 3.81 4.54
N ALA A 21 7.26 3.04 5.49
CA ALA A 21 8.12 1.89 5.20
C ALA A 21 7.25 0.63 5.01
N ALA A 22 7.29 0.03 3.82
CA ALA A 22 6.61 -1.21 3.52
C ALA A 22 7.60 -2.38 3.60
N LYS A 23 7.27 -3.43 4.36
CA LYS A 23 8.06 -4.68 4.39
C LYS A 23 7.33 -5.75 3.58
N ILE A 24 8.01 -6.29 2.56
CA ILE A 24 7.53 -7.42 1.76
C ILE A 24 8.37 -8.64 2.15
N GLU A 25 7.73 -9.69 2.65
CA GLU A 25 8.38 -10.97 2.96
C GLU A 25 7.83 -12.06 2.02
N LEU A 26 8.75 -12.76 1.34
CA LEU A 26 8.46 -13.87 0.44
C LEU A 26 9.04 -15.15 1.03
N GLY A 27 8.22 -15.94 1.72
CA GLY A 27 8.61 -17.29 2.13
C GLY A 27 8.48 -18.22 0.94
N GLN A 28 9.57 -18.83 0.47
CA GLN A 28 9.54 -19.86 -0.56
C GLN A 28 10.07 -21.18 0.01
N GLU A 29 9.15 -22.12 0.22
CA GLU A 29 9.44 -23.55 0.18
C GLU A 29 9.10 -24.01 -1.24
N ALA A 30 10.11 -24.45 -1.98
CA ALA A 30 9.91 -24.94 -3.34
C ALA A 30 9.15 -26.27 -3.31
N ALA A 31 7.84 -26.23 -3.50
CA ALA A 31 7.02 -27.40 -3.81
C ALA A 31 6.48 -27.26 -5.25
N LEU A 32 6.92 -28.16 -6.12
CA LEU A 32 6.50 -28.30 -7.51
C LEU A 32 5.12 -28.98 -7.60
N GLU A 33 4.09 -28.40 -7.00
CA GLU A 33 2.68 -28.77 -7.25
C GLU A 33 1.79 -27.52 -7.35
N ARG A 34 0.58 -27.67 -7.91
CA ARG A 34 -0.40 -26.58 -8.21
C ARG A 34 -1.00 -25.95 -6.95
N GLU A 35 -0.17 -25.39 -6.08
CA GLU A 35 -0.62 -24.72 -4.87
C GLU A 35 -0.51 -23.20 -5.05
N GLY A 36 -1.58 -22.49 -4.68
CA GLY A 36 -1.63 -21.04 -4.77
C GLY A 36 -0.59 -20.37 -3.87
N PHE A 37 -0.05 -19.25 -4.32
CA PHE A 37 0.87 -18.43 -3.54
C PHE A 37 0.11 -17.56 -2.54
N THR A 38 0.63 -17.44 -1.32
CA THR A 38 0.12 -16.47 -0.35
C THR A 38 1.01 -15.23 -0.35
N ALA A 39 0.45 -14.09 -0.73
CA ALA A 39 1.11 -12.80 -0.60
C ALA A 39 0.63 -12.08 0.65
N THR A 40 1.54 -11.43 1.38
CA THR A 40 1.21 -10.65 2.58
C THR A 40 1.91 -9.29 2.51
N LEU A 41 1.14 -8.22 2.62
CA LEU A 41 1.65 -6.86 2.78
C LEU A 41 1.40 -6.41 4.21
N SER A 42 2.44 -5.90 4.88
CA SER A 42 2.30 -5.23 6.18
C SER A 42 2.72 -3.77 6.04
N MET A 43 1.86 -2.86 6.49
CA MET A 43 2.06 -1.41 6.47
C MET A 43 1.88 -0.87 7.88
N THR A 44 2.93 -0.28 8.44
CA THR A 44 2.90 0.32 9.78
C THR A 44 2.79 1.84 9.68
N ASN A 45 1.80 2.40 10.34
CA ASN A 45 1.70 3.83 10.56
C ASN A 45 2.66 4.24 11.69
N ASN A 46 3.79 4.86 11.33
CA ASN A 46 4.78 5.32 12.31
C ASN A 46 4.44 6.68 12.94
N LEU A 47 3.28 7.28 12.62
CA LEU A 47 2.81 8.50 13.28
C LEU A 47 2.26 8.15 14.66
N ALA A 48 2.75 8.84 15.68
CA ALA A 48 2.35 8.61 17.07
C ALA A 48 0.92 9.09 17.38
N ASP A 49 0.48 10.18 16.73
CA ASP A 49 -0.76 10.88 17.09
C ASP A 49 -1.72 11.06 15.91
N GLN A 50 -1.36 10.60 14.71
CA GLN A 50 -2.15 10.82 13.49
C GLN A 50 -2.47 9.50 12.78
N ALA A 51 -3.72 9.32 12.39
CA ALA A 51 -4.14 8.17 11.59
C ALA A 51 -3.78 8.39 10.12
N LEU A 52 -3.30 7.34 9.45
CA LEU A 52 -3.18 7.32 7.99
C LEU A 52 -4.54 7.02 7.40
N THR A 53 -5.10 7.96 6.65
CA THR A 53 -6.40 7.82 5.98
C THR A 53 -6.18 7.73 4.46
N GLY A 54 -7.21 7.26 3.73
CA GLY A 54 -7.12 7.19 2.27
C GLY A 54 -6.29 6.00 1.77
N VAL A 55 -6.14 4.94 2.58
CA VAL A 55 -5.25 3.83 2.24
C VAL A 55 -5.83 3.02 1.09
N ARG A 56 -5.07 3.00 -0.03
CA ARG A 56 -5.32 2.18 -1.20
C ARG A 56 -4.17 1.21 -1.43
N ILE A 57 -4.48 -0.06 -1.66
CA ILE A 57 -3.49 -1.09 -2.01
C ILE A 57 -3.99 -1.86 -3.22
N GLU A 58 -3.17 -1.92 -4.27
CA GLU A 58 -3.46 -2.61 -5.51
C GLU A 58 -2.37 -3.65 -5.78
N LEU A 59 -2.77 -4.89 -6.08
CA LEU A 59 -1.86 -5.96 -6.50
C LEU A 59 -1.80 -5.96 -8.02
N ILE A 60 -0.62 -5.67 -8.57
CA ILE A 60 -0.37 -5.63 -10.02
C ILE A 60 0.65 -6.71 -10.36
N VAL A 61 0.35 -7.52 -11.38
CA VAL A 61 1.23 -8.59 -11.86
C VAL A 61 1.70 -8.23 -13.26
N LYS A 62 3.01 -8.30 -13.49
CA LYS A 62 3.63 -7.98 -14.78
C LYS A 62 4.57 -9.08 -15.25
N ASP A 63 4.73 -9.22 -16.55
CA ASP A 63 5.76 -10.08 -17.15
C ASP A 63 7.16 -9.42 -17.12
N GLU A 64 8.16 -10.13 -17.63
CA GLU A 64 9.55 -9.66 -17.69
C GLU A 64 9.72 -8.39 -18.55
N GLN A 65 8.83 -8.18 -19.51
CA GLN A 65 8.81 -7.00 -20.38
C GLN A 65 7.99 -5.84 -19.78
N GLY A 66 7.37 -6.04 -18.61
CA GLY A 66 6.56 -5.05 -17.90
C GLY A 66 5.11 -4.97 -18.38
N ASN A 67 4.65 -5.90 -19.22
CA ASN A 67 3.25 -5.95 -19.65
C ASN A 67 2.36 -6.52 -18.53
N ALA A 68 1.10 -6.11 -18.54
CA ALA A 68 0.05 -6.60 -17.65
C ALA A 68 -0.13 -8.13 -17.81
N ALA A 69 0.01 -8.87 -16.70
CA ALA A 69 -0.08 -10.33 -16.64
C ALA A 69 -1.07 -10.83 -15.59
N GLU A 70 -1.93 -9.94 -15.08
CA GLU A 70 -2.94 -10.22 -14.05
C GLU A 70 -3.92 -11.31 -14.50
N SER A 71 -4.22 -11.42 -15.79
CA SER A 71 -5.13 -12.46 -16.32
C SER A 71 -4.60 -13.88 -16.13
N LEU A 72 -3.30 -14.06 -15.90
CA LEU A 72 -2.70 -15.37 -15.64
C LEU A 72 -2.91 -15.84 -14.20
N PHE A 73 -3.45 -14.98 -13.33
CA PHE A 73 -3.62 -15.26 -11.91
C PHE A 73 -4.99 -14.82 -11.41
N PHE A 74 -5.56 -15.63 -10.53
CA PHE A 74 -6.67 -15.22 -9.69
C PHE A 74 -6.12 -14.75 -8.34
N ALA A 75 -6.25 -13.47 -8.03
CA ALA A 75 -5.83 -12.90 -6.76
C ALA A 75 -7.06 -12.44 -5.95
N ASN A 76 -7.19 -12.96 -4.72
CA ASN A 76 -8.25 -12.55 -3.81
C ASN A 76 -7.71 -12.19 -2.45
N VAL A 77 -8.26 -11.12 -1.86
CA VAL A 77 -7.97 -10.73 -0.48
C VAL A 77 -8.59 -11.79 0.43
N THR A 78 -7.77 -12.44 1.24
CA THR A 78 -8.18 -13.46 2.20
C THR A 78 -8.24 -12.95 3.63
N SER A 79 -7.52 -11.86 3.95
CA SER A 79 -7.56 -11.23 5.26
C SER A 79 -7.17 -9.75 5.21
N LEU A 80 -7.84 -8.96 6.05
CA LEU A 80 -7.50 -7.59 6.39
C LEU A 80 -7.44 -7.45 7.91
N GLU A 81 -6.31 -7.00 8.42
CA GLU A 81 -6.08 -6.74 9.84
C GLU A 81 -5.58 -5.30 9.99
N GLY A 82 -6.00 -4.59 11.04
CA GLY A 82 -5.52 -3.23 11.31
C GLY A 82 -5.97 -2.14 10.32
N THR A 83 -6.84 -2.47 9.36
CA THR A 83 -7.60 -1.55 8.51
C THR A 83 -8.95 -2.19 8.14
N SER A 84 -9.98 -1.36 7.92
CA SER A 84 -11.30 -1.82 7.46
C SER A 84 -11.39 -2.01 5.94
N ALA A 85 -10.49 -1.39 5.18
CA ALA A 85 -10.56 -1.29 3.74
C ALA A 85 -9.19 -1.02 3.11
N ILE A 86 -9.06 -1.33 1.82
CA ILE A 86 -7.86 -1.08 0.99
C ILE A 86 -8.19 -0.44 -0.37
N ASP A 87 -9.43 0.00 -0.56
CA ASP A 87 -9.94 0.64 -1.79
C ASP A 87 -9.76 2.17 -1.80
N GLY A 88 -9.06 2.72 -0.81
CA GLY A 88 -8.91 4.17 -0.62
C GLY A 88 -9.85 4.75 0.45
N THR A 89 -10.74 3.96 1.04
CA THR A 89 -11.51 4.36 2.23
C THR A 89 -10.88 3.88 3.54
N GLY A 90 -9.79 3.10 3.45
CA GLY A 90 -9.08 2.52 4.59
C GLY A 90 -8.42 3.55 5.51
N THR A 91 -8.33 3.20 6.79
CA THR A 91 -7.64 4.00 7.81
C THR A 91 -6.79 3.10 8.71
N ILE A 92 -5.56 3.53 9.01
CA ILE A 92 -4.63 2.88 9.94
C ILE A 92 -4.41 3.82 11.11
N GLN A 93 -4.71 3.35 12.32
CA GLN A 93 -4.58 4.15 13.54
C GLN A 93 -3.13 4.56 13.83
N PRO A 94 -2.89 5.59 14.65
CA PRO A 94 -1.55 5.97 15.07
C PRO A 94 -0.80 4.78 15.69
N SER A 95 0.47 4.61 15.34
CA SER A 95 1.31 3.44 15.72
C SER A 95 0.71 2.07 15.34
N GLY A 96 -0.35 2.05 14.53
CA GLY A 96 -1.05 0.85 14.11
C GLY A 96 -0.36 0.17 12.92
N THR A 97 -0.59 -1.12 12.75
CA THR A 97 -0.12 -1.88 11.59
C THR A 97 -1.31 -2.49 10.86
N ALA A 98 -1.45 -2.18 9.58
CA ALA A 98 -2.37 -2.88 8.70
C ALA A 98 -1.66 -4.04 8.00
N LYS A 99 -2.36 -5.16 7.89
CA LYS A 99 -1.89 -6.35 7.19
C LYS A 99 -2.94 -6.80 6.21
N THR A 100 -2.54 -6.97 4.96
CA THR A 100 -3.39 -7.51 3.90
C THR A 100 -2.78 -8.81 3.40
N ARG A 101 -3.62 -9.83 3.24
CA ARG A 101 -3.21 -11.12 2.71
C ARG A 101 -4.01 -11.41 1.44
N TRP A 102 -3.32 -11.89 0.42
CA TRP A 102 -3.92 -12.41 -0.80
C TRP A 102 -3.60 -13.88 -0.96
N LEU A 103 -4.56 -14.63 -1.50
CA LEU A 103 -4.31 -15.90 -2.15
C LEU A 103 -4.25 -15.66 -3.66
N ILE A 104 -3.13 -16.03 -4.26
CA ILE A 104 -2.82 -15.86 -5.68
C ILE A 104 -2.73 -17.25 -6.30
N ILE A 105 -3.69 -17.59 -7.14
CA ILE A 105 -3.78 -18.91 -7.78
C ILE A 105 -3.46 -18.73 -9.27
N PRO A 106 -2.48 -19.45 -9.84
CA PRO A 106 -2.28 -19.48 -11.27
C PRO A 106 -3.53 -20.01 -11.98
N SER A 107 -4.02 -19.28 -12.97
CA SER A 107 -5.09 -19.76 -13.85
C SER A 107 -4.58 -20.94 -14.68
N PRO A 108 -5.40 -21.97 -14.94
CA PRO A 108 -5.03 -22.99 -15.94
C PRO A 108 -4.84 -22.30 -17.29
N GLY A 109 -3.64 -22.46 -17.86
CA GLY A 109 -3.32 -22.06 -19.22
C GLY A 109 -3.81 -23.08 -20.25
#